data_AF-A0A8T1A4R6-F1
#
_entry.id   AF-A0A8T1A4R6-F1
#
_cell.length_a   1.000
_cell.length_b   1.000
_cell.length_c   1.000
_cell.angle_alpha   90.00
_cell.angle_beta   90.00
_cell.angle_gamma   90.00
#
_symmetry.space_group_name_H-M   'P 1'
#
loop_
_entity.id
_entity.type
_entity.pdbx_description
1 polymer ?
#
loop_
_entity_poly.entity_id
_entity_poly.type
_entity_poly.pdbx_seq_one_letter_code
_entity_poly.pdbx_strand_id
1 'polypeptide(L)'
;MLEVSGTDQLIRCQVKKQQQNEYFCQVTMPVPQQIERRTIKYEGTDMDMVIVRYREFIHIVIEVEAFDEVMRKRAQALARLLGLTLGDKLIGILLYNSRSEELAPLIFVPQLDSLIWERGCGSGTASVGAYLAWSRQGEIVQHIKQPGGAIKVMAEWNGAELERITIEGSVGIVAQGKAFIDA
;
A
#
# COMPACT_ATOMS: atom_id res chain seq x y z
N MET A 1 -0.32 -2.82 22.76
CA MET A 1 -0.60 -1.61 21.96
C MET A 1 0.68 -0.81 21.86
N LEU A 2 0.89 -0.09 20.76
CA LEU A 2 2.07 0.74 20.52
C LEU A 2 1.63 2.18 20.24
N GLU A 3 2.35 3.14 20.82
CA GLU A 3 2.29 4.55 20.41
C GLU A 3 3.20 4.72 19.19
N VAL A 4 2.68 5.35 18.14
CA VAL A 4 3.39 5.54 16.86
C VAL A 4 3.08 6.94 16.36
N SER A 5 4.08 7.64 15.80
CA SER A 5 3.85 8.95 15.18
C SER A 5 2.89 8.85 13.99
N GLY A 6 2.21 9.96 13.68
CA GLY A 6 1.27 10.04 12.55
C GLY A 6 -0.15 9.52 12.84
N THR A 7 -0.43 9.17 14.10
CA THR A 7 -1.78 8.79 14.57
C THR A 7 -1.97 9.22 16.02
N ASP A 8 -3.15 9.75 16.35
CA ASP A 8 -3.55 10.05 17.73
C ASP A 8 -4.07 8.81 18.47
N GLN A 9 -4.19 7.68 17.76
CA GLN A 9 -4.69 6.41 18.28
C GLN A 9 -3.56 5.40 18.47
N LEU A 10 -3.66 4.61 19.54
CA LEU A 10 -2.76 3.49 19.78
C LEU A 10 -2.95 2.39 18.73
N ILE A 11 -1.84 1.87 18.22
CA ILE A 11 -1.86 0.80 17.22
C ILE A 11 -1.79 -0.57 17.90
N ARG A 12 -2.70 -1.47 17.52
CA ARG A 12 -2.64 -2.87 17.94
C ARG A 12 -1.57 -3.59 17.10
N CYS A 13 -0.56 -4.10 17.79
CA CYS A 13 0.52 -4.88 17.22
C CYS A 13 0.66 -6.21 17.96
N GLN A 14 0.96 -7.28 17.24
CA GLN A 14 1.33 -8.57 17.79
C GLN A 14 2.67 -9.00 17.21
N VAL A 15 3.54 -9.53 18.05
CA VAL A 15 4.85 -10.04 17.64
C VAL A 15 4.98 -11.46 18.17
N LYS A 16 5.29 -12.40 17.29
CA LYS A 16 5.55 -13.79 17.62
C LYS A 16 6.94 -14.15 17.14
N LYS A 17 7.83 -14.54 18.06
CA LYS A 17 9.16 -15.06 17.71
C LYS A 17 8.99 -16.38 16.97
N GLN A 18 9.60 -16.51 15.79
CA GLN A 18 9.58 -17.74 15.00
C GLN A 18 10.84 -18.55 15.28
N GLN A 19 12.01 -17.96 15.00
CA GLN A 19 13.32 -18.55 15.21
C GLN A 19 14.29 -17.50 15.78
N GLN A 20 15.59 -17.81 15.82
CA GLN A 20 16.58 -16.81 16.20
C GLN A 20 16.59 -15.68 15.17
N ASN A 21 16.42 -14.44 15.64
CA ASN A 21 16.39 -13.22 14.83
C ASN A 21 15.24 -13.09 13.81
N GLU A 22 14.23 -13.95 13.87
CA GLU A 22 13.06 -13.91 12.99
C GLU A 22 11.75 -13.79 13.78
N TYR A 23 10.90 -12.87 13.33
CA TYR A 23 9.65 -12.54 13.99
C TYR A 23 8.52 -12.48 12.98
N PHE A 24 7.36 -12.96 13.37
CA PHE A 24 6.11 -12.72 12.67
C PHE A 24 5.38 -11.57 13.35
N CYS A 25 5.07 -10.54 12.59
CA CYS A 25 4.48 -9.31 13.09
C CYS A 25 3.11 -9.10 12.45
N GLN A 26 2.15 -8.65 13.24
CA GLN A 26 0.84 -8.17 12.79
C GLN A 26 0.65 -6.74 13.26
N VAL A 27 0.13 -5.87 12.41
CA VAL A 27 -0.19 -4.49 12.75
C VAL A 27 -1.55 -4.07 12.17
N THR A 28 -2.28 -3.23 12.89
CA THR A 28 -3.51 -2.60 12.40
C THR A 28 -3.17 -1.41 11.51
N MET A 29 -3.81 -1.33 10.35
CA MET A 29 -3.61 -0.27 9.37
C MET A 29 -4.80 0.71 9.40
N PRO A 30 -4.59 1.99 9.02
CA PRO A 30 -5.69 2.93 8.90
C PRO A 30 -6.76 2.43 7.92
N VAL A 31 -8.03 2.63 8.25
CA VAL A 31 -9.14 2.45 7.30
C VAL A 31 -9.17 3.68 6.38
N PRO A 32 -9.27 3.52 5.05
CA PRO A 32 -9.37 4.65 4.14
C PRO A 32 -10.65 5.46 4.36
N GLN A 33 -10.56 6.78 4.22
CA GLN A 33 -11.69 7.69 4.35
C GLN A 33 -12.68 7.53 3.19
N GLN A 34 -12.19 7.13 2.02
CA GLN A 34 -13.01 6.92 0.83
C GLN A 34 -12.33 5.95 -0.12
N ILE A 35 -13.15 5.11 -0.77
CA ILE A 35 -12.75 4.29 -1.91
C ILE A 35 -13.70 4.62 -3.06
N GLU A 36 -13.18 4.96 -4.23
CA GLU A 36 -13.98 5.25 -5.41
C GLU A 36 -13.34 4.68 -6.68
N ARG A 37 -14.17 4.17 -7.60
CA ARG A 37 -13.72 3.76 -8.94
C ARG A 37 -13.86 4.92 -9.91
N ARG A 38 -12.83 5.11 -10.74
CA ARG A 38 -12.80 6.11 -11.82
C ARG A 38 -12.22 5.50 -13.08
N THR A 39 -12.75 5.90 -14.21
CA THR A 39 -12.17 5.63 -15.52
C THR A 39 -11.68 6.96 -16.06
N ILE A 40 -10.40 7.05 -16.41
CA ILE A 40 -9.82 8.25 -17.03
C ILE A 40 -9.34 7.93 -18.43
N LYS A 41 -9.38 8.93 -19.32
CA LYS A 41 -8.63 8.86 -20.57
C LYS A 41 -7.19 9.26 -20.32
N TYR A 42 -6.28 8.31 -20.48
CA TYR A 42 -4.85 8.54 -20.36
C TYR A 42 -4.14 8.00 -21.60
N GLU A 43 -3.37 8.83 -22.30
CA GLU A 43 -2.72 8.49 -23.58
C GLU A 43 -3.70 7.88 -24.62
N GLY A 44 -4.93 8.40 -24.68
CA GLY A 44 -5.95 7.95 -25.62
C GLY A 44 -6.58 6.58 -25.31
N THR A 45 -6.22 5.96 -24.19
CA THR A 45 -6.81 4.71 -23.71
C THR A 45 -7.63 4.97 -22.44
N ASP A 46 -8.75 4.27 -22.28
CA ASP A 46 -9.48 4.27 -21.01
C ASP A 46 -8.71 3.44 -19.98
N MET A 47 -8.41 4.06 -18.83
CA MET A 47 -7.71 3.43 -17.71
C MET A 47 -8.64 3.43 -16.51
N ASP A 48 -9.04 2.22 -16.09
CA ASP A 48 -9.77 2.01 -14.86
C ASP A 48 -8.82 2.04 -13.67
N MET A 49 -9.21 2.80 -12.65
CA MET A 49 -8.47 2.95 -11.42
C MET A 49 -9.39 3.03 -10.21
N VAL A 50 -8.86 2.62 -9.07
CA VAL A 50 -9.53 2.75 -7.78
C VAL A 50 -8.72 3.68 -6.91
N ILE A 51 -9.35 4.78 -6.51
CA ILE A 51 -8.76 5.78 -5.65
C ILE A 51 -9.08 5.41 -4.20
N VAL A 52 -8.04 5.19 -3.41
CA VAL A 52 -8.11 4.90 -1.98
C VAL A 52 -7.53 6.10 -1.22
N ARG A 53 -8.39 6.87 -0.58
CA ARG A 53 -8.04 8.13 0.07
C ARG A 53 -7.80 7.94 1.57
N TYR A 54 -6.64 8.39 2.04
CA TYR A 54 -6.33 8.55 3.45
C TYR A 54 -6.18 10.04 3.76
N ARG A 55 -6.04 10.35 5.06
CA ARG A 55 -5.90 11.72 5.54
C ARG A 55 -4.69 12.42 4.89
N GLU A 56 -3.52 11.80 5.01
CA GLU A 56 -2.22 12.38 4.61
C GLU A 56 -1.72 11.92 3.22
N PHE A 57 -2.30 10.84 2.67
CA PHE A 57 -1.83 10.27 1.41
C PHE A 57 -2.97 9.65 0.60
N ILE A 58 -2.67 9.32 -0.64
CA ILE A 58 -3.61 8.75 -1.61
C ILE A 58 -2.93 7.58 -2.30
N HIS A 59 -3.65 6.46 -2.41
CA HIS A 59 -3.25 5.35 -3.26
C HIS A 59 -4.20 5.20 -4.44
N ILE A 60 -3.65 4.90 -5.61
CA ILE A 60 -4.35 4.59 -6.85
C ILE A 60 -4.07 3.12 -7.18
N VAL A 61 -5.05 2.26 -7.03
CA VAL A 61 -4.94 0.85 -7.46
C VAL A 61 -5.32 0.76 -8.93
N ILE A 62 -4.43 0.19 -9.73
CA ILE A 62 -4.64 -0.08 -11.15
C ILE A 62 -4.47 -1.57 -11.34
N GLU A 63 -5.53 -2.26 -11.77
CA GLU A 63 -5.41 -3.67 -12.11
C GLU A 63 -4.68 -3.84 -13.44
N VAL A 64 -3.67 -4.71 -13.47
CA VAL A 64 -2.82 -4.94 -14.63
C VAL A 64 -2.65 -6.44 -14.89
N GLU A 65 -2.50 -6.80 -16.16
CA GLU A 65 -2.18 -8.18 -16.55
C GLU A 65 -0.67 -8.47 -16.48
N ALA A 66 0.16 -7.43 -16.61
CA ALA A 66 1.61 -7.51 -16.58
C ALA A 66 2.25 -6.22 -16.05
N PHE A 67 3.47 -6.32 -15.53
CA PHE A 67 4.27 -5.21 -14.99
C PHE A 67 5.34 -4.73 -15.97
N ASP A 68 4.98 -4.64 -17.25
CA ASP A 68 5.91 -4.26 -18.31
C ASP A 68 6.42 -2.81 -18.17
N GLU A 69 7.48 -2.49 -18.90
CA GLU A 69 8.12 -1.17 -18.83
C GLU A 69 7.19 -0.04 -19.29
N VAL A 70 6.28 -0.31 -20.23
CA VAL A 70 5.31 0.68 -20.73
C VAL A 70 4.34 1.04 -19.60
N MET A 71 3.78 0.05 -18.91
CA MET A 71 2.89 0.26 -17.79
C MET A 71 3.59 0.96 -16.62
N ARG A 72 4.85 0.60 -16.34
CA ARG A 72 5.66 1.28 -15.33
C ARG A 72 5.89 2.75 -15.67
N LYS A 73 6.24 3.07 -16.92
CA LYS A 73 6.39 4.47 -17.38
C LYS A 73 5.09 5.25 -17.29
N ARG A 74 3.96 4.63 -17.64
CA ARG A 74 2.62 5.22 -17.49
C ARG A 74 2.29 5.52 -16.03
N ALA A 75 2.56 4.57 -15.13
CA ALA A 75 2.37 4.78 -13.69
C ALA A 75 3.21 5.95 -13.16
N GLN A 76 4.47 6.08 -13.60
CA GLN A 76 5.34 7.19 -13.23
C GLN A 76 4.83 8.53 -13.73
N ALA A 77 4.39 8.61 -15.00
CA ALA A 77 3.84 9.83 -15.56
C ALA A 77 2.51 10.22 -14.90
N LEU A 78 1.64 9.24 -14.59
CA LEU A 78 0.41 9.46 -13.83
C LEU A 78 0.70 10.00 -12.42
N ALA A 79 1.67 9.42 -11.70
CA ALA A 79 2.06 9.89 -10.37
C ALA A 79 2.49 11.36 -10.40
N ARG A 80 3.31 11.74 -11.38
CA ARG A 80 3.76 13.13 -11.59
C ARG A 80 2.59 14.06 -11.89
N LEU A 81 1.70 13.66 -12.80
CA LEU A 81 0.50 14.45 -13.13
C LEU A 81 -0.38 14.68 -11.91
N LEU A 82 -0.62 13.63 -11.11
CA LEU A 82 -1.41 13.74 -9.88
C LEU A 82 -0.72 14.66 -8.86
N GLY A 83 0.62 14.63 -8.75
CA GLY A 83 1.36 15.52 -7.86
C GLY A 83 1.22 17.00 -8.19
N LEU A 84 0.97 17.35 -9.46
CA LEU A 84 0.68 18.74 -9.84
C LEU A 84 -0.69 19.23 -9.35
N THR A 85 -1.61 18.30 -9.06
CA THR A 85 -3.03 18.62 -8.75
C THR A 85 -3.41 18.37 -7.30
N LEU A 86 -2.72 17.45 -6.62
CA LEU A 86 -3.04 17.01 -5.26
C LEU A 86 -2.15 17.63 -4.17
N GLY A 87 -1.32 18.61 -4.55
CA GLY A 87 -0.49 19.38 -3.63
C GLY A 87 0.55 18.52 -2.92
N ASP A 88 0.65 18.67 -1.61
CA ASP A 88 1.70 18.08 -0.77
C ASP A 88 1.49 16.60 -0.39
N LYS A 89 0.41 15.98 -0.86
CA LYS A 89 0.10 14.60 -0.49
C LYS A 89 1.08 13.61 -1.10
N LEU A 90 1.48 12.61 -0.32
CA LEU A 90 2.14 11.42 -0.85
C LEU A 90 1.16 10.67 -1.77
N ILE A 91 1.68 10.23 -2.92
CA ILE A 91 0.91 9.52 -3.94
C ILE A 91 1.52 8.13 -4.14
N GLY A 92 0.71 7.09 -3.97
CA GLY A 92 1.10 5.72 -4.33
C GLY A 92 0.33 5.23 -5.55
N ILE A 93 1.02 4.87 -6.63
CA ILE A 93 0.43 4.11 -7.73
C ILE A 93 0.70 2.63 -7.48
N LEU A 94 -0.36 1.85 -7.29
CA LEU A 94 -0.32 0.45 -6.93
C LEU A 94 -0.75 -0.37 -8.14
N LEU A 95 0.22 -0.83 -8.93
CA LEU A 95 -0.07 -1.77 -10.01
C LEU A 95 -0.33 -3.14 -9.38
N TYR A 96 -1.52 -3.68 -9.55
CA TYR A 96 -1.94 -4.93 -8.92
C TYR A 96 -2.38 -5.94 -9.98
N ASN A 97 -1.80 -7.14 -9.95
CA ASN A 97 -2.25 -8.25 -10.77
C ASN A 97 -3.15 -9.15 -9.92
N SER A 98 -4.46 -9.10 -10.18
CA SER A 98 -5.45 -9.85 -9.41
C SER A 98 -5.39 -11.38 -9.62
N ARG A 99 -4.74 -11.86 -10.69
CA ARG A 99 -4.56 -13.30 -10.96
C ARG A 99 -3.36 -13.88 -10.23
N SER A 100 -2.22 -13.16 -10.24
CA SER A 100 -0.99 -13.62 -9.57
C SER A 100 -0.89 -13.15 -8.12
N GLU A 101 -1.77 -12.23 -7.69
CA GLU A 101 -1.78 -11.57 -6.38
C GLU A 101 -0.52 -10.75 -6.13
N GLU A 102 0.06 -10.21 -7.21
CA GLU A 102 1.30 -9.44 -7.19
C GLU A 102 1.02 -7.94 -7.20
N LEU A 103 1.81 -7.21 -6.43
CA LEU A 103 1.77 -5.76 -6.30
C LEU A 103 3.16 -5.19 -6.65
N ALA A 104 3.17 -4.25 -7.60
CA ALA A 104 4.30 -3.37 -7.83
C ALA A 104 3.91 -1.96 -7.33
N PRO A 105 4.38 -1.56 -6.14
CA PRO A 105 4.07 -0.25 -5.56
C PRO A 105 5.07 0.80 -6.06
N LEU A 106 4.54 1.93 -6.55
CA LEU A 106 5.29 3.11 -6.91
C LEU A 106 4.89 4.26 -5.98
N ILE A 107 5.83 4.79 -5.21
CA ILE A 107 5.61 5.90 -4.29
C ILE A 107 6.22 7.17 -4.85
N PHE A 108 5.42 8.23 -4.90
CA PHE A 108 5.82 9.57 -5.29
C PHE A 108 5.63 10.55 -4.12
N VAL A 109 6.68 11.29 -3.80
CA VAL A 109 6.67 12.37 -2.82
C VAL A 109 6.93 13.68 -3.57
N PRO A 110 5.89 14.47 -3.89
CA PRO A 110 6.02 15.67 -4.74
C PRO A 110 7.03 16.68 -4.20
N GLN A 111 7.03 16.93 -2.89
CA GLN A 111 7.92 17.90 -2.23
C GLN A 111 9.41 17.57 -2.37
N LEU A 112 9.75 16.30 -2.56
CA LEU A 112 11.12 15.82 -2.70
C LEU A 112 11.48 15.47 -4.15
N ASP A 113 10.54 15.63 -5.09
CA ASP A 113 10.60 15.07 -6.45
C ASP A 113 11.09 13.60 -6.48
N SER A 114 10.70 12.83 -5.47
CA SER A 114 11.21 11.48 -5.24
C SER A 114 10.19 10.44 -5.68
N LEU A 115 10.59 9.57 -6.60
CA LEU A 115 9.75 8.56 -7.23
C LEU A 115 10.42 7.18 -7.14
N ILE A 116 9.85 6.29 -6.34
CA ILE A 116 10.50 5.03 -5.96
C ILE A 116 9.57 3.85 -6.21
N TRP A 117 10.07 2.84 -6.93
CA TRP A 117 9.46 1.51 -6.96
C TRP A 117 9.88 0.75 -5.70
N GLU A 118 8.99 0.66 -4.72
CA GLU A 118 9.31 -0.03 -3.47
C GLU A 118 9.34 -1.54 -3.68
N ARG A 119 10.21 -2.21 -2.93
CA ARG A 119 10.25 -3.69 -2.92
C ARG A 119 9.16 -4.28 -2.03
N GLY A 120 8.73 -3.55 -0.99
CA GLY A 120 7.66 -3.95 -0.11
C GLY A 120 7.00 -2.72 0.49
N CYS A 121 5.67 -2.68 0.46
CA CYS A 121 4.85 -1.53 0.81
C CYS A 121 3.65 -2.01 1.66
N GLY A 122 3.74 -1.84 2.98
CA GLY A 122 2.67 -2.26 3.90
C GLY A 122 1.36 -1.50 3.69
N SER A 123 1.43 -0.18 3.50
CA SER A 123 0.27 0.67 3.17
C SER A 123 -0.33 0.32 1.80
N GLY A 124 0.51 -0.06 0.83
CA GLY A 124 0.08 -0.56 -0.47
C GLY A 124 -0.72 -1.85 -0.35
N THR A 125 -0.21 -2.83 0.40
CA THR A 125 -0.93 -4.08 0.72
C THR A 125 -2.25 -3.83 1.44
N ALA A 126 -2.27 -2.94 2.43
CA ALA A 126 -3.50 -2.55 3.14
C ALA A 126 -4.54 -1.95 2.18
N SER A 127 -4.11 -1.11 1.23
CA SER A 127 -4.99 -0.44 0.27
C SER A 127 -5.56 -1.40 -0.77
N VAL A 128 -4.77 -2.37 -1.25
CA VAL A 128 -5.27 -3.46 -2.10
C VAL A 128 -6.29 -4.30 -1.32
N GLY A 129 -6.01 -4.64 -0.06
CA GLY A 129 -6.98 -5.36 0.78
C GLY A 129 -8.29 -4.59 0.98
N ALA A 130 -8.21 -3.28 1.26
CA ALA A 130 -9.37 -2.41 1.37
C ALA A 130 -10.19 -2.36 0.08
N TYR A 131 -9.51 -2.19 -1.06
CA TYR A 131 -10.12 -2.22 -2.38
C TYR A 131 -10.86 -3.54 -2.64
N LEU A 132 -10.21 -4.67 -2.39
CA LEU A 132 -10.80 -5.99 -2.64
C LEU A 132 -12.04 -6.23 -1.77
N ALA A 133 -11.98 -5.88 -0.48
CA ALA A 133 -13.12 -5.99 0.43
C ALA A 133 -14.27 -5.07 0.03
N TRP A 134 -13.98 -3.81 -0.32
CA TRP A 134 -14.98 -2.85 -0.81
C TRP A 134 -15.65 -3.32 -2.10
N SER A 135 -14.88 -3.82 -3.06
CA SER A 135 -15.37 -4.32 -4.35
C SER A 135 -16.28 -5.55 -4.19
N ARG A 136 -15.97 -6.40 -3.20
CA ARG A 136 -16.74 -7.62 -2.89
C ARG A 136 -17.85 -7.40 -1.87
N GLN A 137 -17.89 -6.24 -1.21
CA GLN A 137 -18.75 -5.95 -0.06
C GLN A 137 -18.65 -7.05 1.01
N GLY A 138 -17.43 -7.48 1.33
CA GLY A 138 -17.20 -8.61 2.21
C GLY A 138 -15.75 -8.73 2.66
N GLU A 139 -15.55 -9.58 3.66
CA GLU A 139 -14.24 -9.81 4.26
C GLU A 139 -13.27 -10.44 3.26
N ILE A 140 -12.00 -10.08 3.37
CA ILE A 140 -10.93 -10.68 2.58
C ILE A 140 -9.74 -11.05 3.46
N VAL A 141 -9.06 -12.13 3.06
CA VAL A 141 -7.74 -12.51 3.56
C VAL A 141 -6.89 -12.89 2.35
N GLN A 142 -5.80 -12.16 2.10
CA GLN A 142 -4.98 -12.36 0.90
C GLN A 142 -3.49 -12.20 1.20
N HIS A 143 -2.64 -12.98 0.52
CA HIS A 143 -1.19 -12.78 0.53
C HIS A 143 -0.79 -11.96 -0.70
N ILE A 144 -0.47 -10.68 -0.50
CA ILE A 144 -0.06 -9.80 -1.58
C ILE A 144 1.45 -9.93 -1.80
N LYS A 145 1.84 -10.53 -2.91
CA LYS A 145 3.23 -10.75 -3.33
C LYS A 145 3.82 -9.45 -3.85
N GLN A 146 5.06 -9.16 -3.47
CA GLN A 146 5.80 -7.96 -3.86
C GLN A 146 7.25 -8.33 -4.16
N PRO A 147 8.04 -7.46 -4.82
CA PRO A 147 9.43 -7.78 -5.16
C PRO A 147 10.33 -8.16 -3.97
N GLY A 148 9.99 -7.71 -2.77
CA GLY A 148 10.73 -7.96 -1.52
C GLY A 148 10.16 -9.10 -0.66
N GLY A 149 9.05 -9.73 -1.06
CA GLY A 149 8.38 -10.77 -0.28
C GLY A 149 6.85 -10.63 -0.34
N ALA A 150 6.14 -11.41 0.47
CA ALA A 150 4.68 -11.32 0.57
C ALA A 150 4.25 -10.72 1.90
N ILE A 151 3.22 -9.87 1.86
CA ILE A 151 2.56 -9.33 3.06
C ILE A 151 1.12 -9.84 3.02
N LYS A 152 0.67 -10.45 4.11
CA LYS A 152 -0.73 -10.87 4.23
C LYS A 152 -1.56 -9.68 4.67
N VAL A 153 -2.73 -9.51 4.08
CA VAL A 153 -3.74 -8.51 4.49
C VAL A 153 -5.01 -9.23 4.90
N MET A 154 -5.63 -8.72 5.96
CA MET A 154 -6.98 -9.06 6.37
C MET A 154 -7.79 -7.77 6.44
N ALA A 155 -8.87 -7.70 5.69
CA ALA A 155 -9.77 -6.56 5.71
C ALA A 155 -11.18 -7.04 6.06
N GLU A 156 -11.70 -6.52 7.17
CA GLU A 156 -12.96 -6.93 7.78
C GLU A 156 -14.10 -6.00 7.38
N TRP A 157 -15.27 -6.58 7.13
CA TRP A 157 -16.44 -5.90 6.61
C TRP A 157 -17.62 -6.16 7.54
N ASN A 158 -18.18 -5.10 8.13
CA ASN A 158 -19.24 -5.23 9.14
C ASN A 158 -20.66 -5.36 8.53
N GLY A 159 -20.75 -5.63 7.23
CA GLY A 159 -22.00 -5.72 6.47
C GLY A 159 -22.37 -4.44 5.73
N ALA A 160 -21.89 -3.27 6.18
CA ALA A 160 -22.15 -1.98 5.54
C ALA A 160 -20.87 -1.31 5.01
N GLU A 161 -19.76 -1.45 5.74
CA GLU A 161 -18.52 -0.76 5.44
C GLU A 161 -17.30 -1.55 5.92
N LEU A 162 -16.12 -1.05 5.55
CA LEU A 162 -14.85 -1.59 5.97
C LEU A 162 -14.57 -1.18 7.41
N GLU A 163 -14.50 -2.14 8.33
CA GLU A 163 -14.37 -1.88 9.76
C GLU A 163 -12.90 -1.84 10.19
N ARG A 164 -12.09 -2.78 9.69
CA ARG A 164 -10.72 -2.96 10.15
C ARG A 164 -9.84 -3.52 9.04
N ILE A 165 -8.58 -3.06 9.01
CA ILE A 165 -7.55 -3.64 8.16
C ILE A 165 -6.36 -4.00 9.04
N THR A 166 -5.82 -5.20 8.85
CA THR A 166 -4.53 -5.59 9.44
C THR A 166 -3.62 -6.16 8.36
N ILE A 167 -2.31 -5.98 8.55
CA ILE A 167 -1.30 -6.63 7.73
C ILE A 167 -0.39 -7.47 8.60
N GLU A 168 0.10 -8.56 8.02
CA GLU A 168 1.00 -9.51 8.67
C GLU A 168 2.20 -9.83 7.77
N GLY A 169 3.36 -10.01 8.38
CA GLY A 169 4.58 -10.36 7.64
C GLY A 169 5.72 -10.79 8.56
N SER A 170 6.70 -11.47 7.96
CA SER A 170 7.93 -11.88 8.63
C SER A 170 8.96 -10.75 8.59
N VAL A 171 9.66 -10.54 9.70
CA VAL A 171 10.72 -9.54 9.86
C VAL A 171 11.96 -10.23 10.44
N GLY A 172 13.09 -10.09 9.76
CA GLY A 172 14.40 -10.58 10.19
C GLY A 172 15.31 -9.45 10.66
N ILE A 173 16.02 -9.65 11.78
CA ILE A 173 17.08 -8.74 12.22
C ILE A 173 18.34 -9.03 11.39
N VAL A 174 18.68 -8.11 10.49
CA VAL A 174 19.83 -8.26 9.57
C VAL A 174 21.16 -7.74 10.13
N ALA A 175 21.11 -6.77 11.05
CA ALA A 175 22.27 -6.18 11.69
C ALA A 175 21.89 -5.50 13.01
N GLN A 176 22.84 -5.43 13.94
CA GLN A 176 22.72 -4.66 15.19
C GLN A 176 24.10 -4.05 15.51
N GLY A 177 24.15 -2.75 15.79
CA GLY A 177 25.41 -2.04 16.02
C GLY A 177 25.21 -0.57 16.41
N LYS A 178 26.26 0.24 16.24
CA LYS A 178 26.25 1.69 16.46
C LYS A 178 26.59 2.41 15.14
N ALA A 179 25.80 3.42 14.79
CA ALA A 179 26.08 4.32 13.66
C ALA A 179 26.68 5.62 14.19
N PHE A 180 27.69 6.15 13.50
CA PHE A 180 28.29 7.45 13.78
C PHE A 180 27.95 8.38 12.61
N ILE A 181 27.36 9.54 12.91
CA ILE A 181 26.95 10.55 11.94
C ILE A 181 27.63 11.87 12.29
N ASP A 182 27.80 12.75 11.30
CA ASP A 182 28.33 14.10 11.53
C ASP A 182 27.38 14.91 12.44
N ALA A 183 27.96 15.85 13.18
CA ALA A 183 27.23 16.75 14.08
C ALA A 183 26.50 17.88 13.35
#